data_AF-A0A2E9KXY9-F1
#
_entry.id   AF-A0A2E9KXY9-F1
#
_cell.length_a   1.000
_cell.length_b   1.000
_cell.length_c   1.000
_cell.angle_alpha   90.00
_cell.angle_beta   90.00
_cell.angle_gamma   90.00
#
_symmetry.space_group_name_H-M   'P 1'
#
loop_
_entity.id
_entity.type
_entity.pdbx_description
1 polymer ?
#
loop_
_entity_poly.entity_id
_entity_poly.type
_entity_poly.pdbx_seq_one_letter_code
_entity_poly.pdbx_strand_id
1 'polypeptide(L)' 'MSFFKHVSLHKYDLTDKGVTQACYDEMRADGYDIVITEKEMQVLARHRCEEFKNYMRPLFHGAED' A
#
# COMPACT_ATOMS: atom_id res chain seq x y z
N MET A 1 8.30 -12.25 -2.14
CA MET A 1 8.52 -10.94 -1.48
C MET A 1 7.20 -10.45 -0.92
N SER A 2 7.18 -9.67 0.16
CA SER A 2 5.96 -9.03 0.66
C SER A 2 6.02 -7.54 0.32
N PHE A 3 4.91 -6.96 -0.14
CA PHE A 3 4.81 -5.52 -0.38
C PHE A 3 4.80 -4.73 0.94
N PHE A 4 4.14 -5.29 1.96
CA PHE A 4 4.06 -4.74 3.31
C PHE A 4 5.00 -5.49 4.25
N LYS A 5 5.81 -4.77 5.02
CA LYS A 5 6.76 -5.31 6.01
C LYS A 5 6.19 -5.23 7.42
N HIS A 6 5.49 -4.14 7.73
CA HIS A 6 5.00 -3.83 9.08
C HIS A 6 3.53 -4.17 9.24
N VAL A 7 2.72 -3.99 8.20
CA VAL A 7 1.27 -4.25 8.26
C VAL A 7 0.90 -5.62 7.71
N SER A 8 -0.17 -6.20 8.28
CA SER A 8 -0.78 -7.43 7.78
C SER A 8 -2.00 -7.10 6.93
N LEU A 9 -1.88 -7.18 5.59
CA LEU A 9 -2.92 -6.73 4.66
C LEU A 9 -4.30 -7.36 4.91
N HIS A 10 -4.37 -8.62 5.36
CA HIS A 10 -5.63 -9.30 5.66
C HIS A 10 -6.44 -8.68 6.81
N LYS A 11 -5.88 -7.73 7.56
CA LYS A 11 -6.57 -6.96 8.60
C LYS A 11 -7.28 -5.72 8.05
N TYR A 12 -7.11 -5.43 6.76
CA TYR A 12 -7.70 -4.28 6.09
C TYR A 12 -8.76 -4.73 5.09
N ASP A 13 -9.69 -3.83 4.79
CA ASP A 13 -10.63 -4.05 3.69
C ASP A 13 -9.85 -4.08 2.36
N LEU A 14 -10.10 -5.10 1.54
CA LEU A 14 -9.52 -5.22 0.19
C LEU A 14 -10.22 -4.31 -0.83
N THR A 15 -10.48 -3.07 -0.42
CA THR A 15 -10.97 -1.97 -1.25
C THR A 15 -9.84 -0.97 -1.45
N ASP A 16 -9.93 -0.11 -2.46
CA ASP A 16 -8.95 0.96 -2.68
C ASP A 16 -8.71 1.81 -1.42
N LYS A 17 -9.78 2.07 -0.65
CA LYS A 17 -9.69 2.82 0.60
C LYS A 17 -8.93 2.04 1.68
N GLY A 18 -9.23 0.76 1.85
CA GLY A 18 -8.56 -0.07 2.86
C GLY A 18 -7.10 -0.36 2.52
N VAL A 19 -6.78 -0.57 1.24
CA VAL A 19 -5.39 -0.70 0.76
C VAL A 19 -4.63 0.62 0.94
N THR A 20 -5.25 1.76 0.63
CA THR A 20 -4.64 3.08 0.88
C THR A 20 -4.33 3.27 2.37
N GLN A 21 -5.23 2.83 3.26
CA GLN A 21 -4.98 2.88 4.71
C GLN A 21 -3.82 1.97 5.11
N ALA A 22 -3.74 0.75 4.56
CA ALA A 22 -2.60 -0.14 4.78
C ALA A 22 -1.27 0.49 4.33
N CYS A 23 -1.25 1.17 3.18
CA CYS A 23 -0.08 1.92 2.71
C CYS A 23 0.29 3.07 3.64
N TYR A 24 -0.69 3.82 4.15
CA TYR A 24 -0.46 4.90 5.11
C TYR A 24 0.13 4.37 6.43
N ASP A 25 -0.43 3.29 6.99
CA ASP A 25 0.02 2.70 8.24
C ASP A 25 1.42 2.08 8.12
N GLU A 26 1.72 1.44 6.98
CA GLU A 26 3.06 0.95 6.65
C GLU A 26 4.08 2.10 6.61
N MET A 27 3.76 3.21 5.92
CA MET A 27 4.63 4.39 5.87
C MET A 27 4.85 5.00 7.26
N ARG A 28 3.79 5.03 8.09
CA ARG A 28 3.90 5.52 9.47
C ARG A 28 4.81 4.62 10.31
N ALA A 29 4.70 3.30 10.16
CA ALA A 29 5.58 2.35 10.84
C ALA A 29 7.05 2.50 10.38
N ASP A 30 7.27 2.88 9.13
CA ASP A 30 8.59 3.22 8.56
C ASP A 30 9.10 4.63 8.98
N GLY A 31 8.31 5.41 9.73
CA GLY A 31 8.71 6.72 10.27
C GLY A 31 8.55 7.90 9.29
N TYR A 32 7.75 7.76 8.23
CA TYR A 32 7.52 8.84 7.27
C TYR A 32 6.83 10.06 7.92
N ASP A 33 6.03 9.86 8.96
CA ASP A 33 5.32 10.92 9.68
C ASP A 33 6.27 11.91 10.40
N ILE A 34 7.54 11.56 10.53
CA ILE A 34 8.58 12.42 11.12
C ILE A 34 9.21 13.35 10.07
N VAL A 35 9.18 12.96 8.79
CA VAL A 35 9.93 13.63 7.71
C VAL A 35 9.06 14.37 6.71
N ILE A 36 7.77 14.05 6.63
CA ILE A 36 6.81 14.71 5.72
C ILE A 36 5.52 15.07 6.45
N THR A 37 4.78 16.02 5.89
CA THR A 37 3.49 16.44 6.45
C THR A 37 2.41 15.37 6.27
N GLU A 38 1.37 15.45 7.11
CA GLU A 38 0.19 14.58 7.00
C GLU A 38 -0.44 14.60 5.60
N LYS A 39 -0.49 15.77 4.96
CA LYS A 39 -1.04 15.91 3.60
C LYS A 39 -0.18 15.17 2.58
N GLU A 40 1.14 15.26 2.69
CA GLU A 40 2.07 14.54 1.82
C GLU A 40 1.98 13.03 2.05
N MET A 41 1.84 12.59 3.30
CA MET A 41 1.60 11.17 3.61
C MET A 41 0.37 10.62 2.91
N GLN A 42 -0.76 11.34 2.94
CA GLN A 42 -1.99 10.90 2.28
C GLN A 42 -1.84 10.81 0.76
N VAL A 43 -1.10 11.74 0.14
CA VAL A 43 -0.82 11.71 -1.30
C VAL A 43 0.08 10.52 -1.65
N LEU A 44 1.15 10.31 -0.90
CA LEU A 44 2.06 9.19 -1.10
C LEU A 44 1.35 7.85 -0.87
N ALA A 45 0.52 7.71 0.16
CA ALA A 45 -0.21 6.48 0.43
C ALA A 45 -1.13 6.08 -0.74
N ARG A 46 -1.79 7.05 -1.37
CA ARG A 46 -2.59 6.82 -2.60
C ARG A 46 -1.71 6.39 -3.76
N HIS A 47 -0.54 7.00 -3.94
CA HIS A 47 0.40 6.59 -4.97
C HIS A 47 0.90 5.15 -4.76
N ARG A 48 1.29 4.80 -3.52
CA ARG A 48 1.71 3.43 -3.16
C ARG A 48 0.60 2.39 -3.31
N CYS A 49 -0.67 2.78 -3.17
CA CYS A 49 -1.81 1.91 -3.46
C CYS A 49 -1.82 1.49 -4.95
N GLU A 50 -1.54 2.40 -5.88
CA GLU A 50 -1.42 2.07 -7.30
C GLU A 50 -0.19 1.20 -7.59
N GLU A 51 0.94 1.44 -6.90
CA GLU A 51 2.11 0.55 -6.96
C GLU A 51 1.76 -0.86 -6.47
N PHE A 52 0.97 -0.98 -5.39
CA PHE A 52 0.50 -2.27 -4.88
C PHE A 52 -0.39 -2.99 -5.90
N LYS A 53 -1.34 -2.28 -6.54
CA LYS A 53 -2.16 -2.86 -7.61
C LYS A 53 -1.29 -3.38 -8.77
N ASN A 54 -0.27 -2.64 -9.16
CA ASN A 54 0.70 -3.08 -10.17
C ASN A 54 1.54 -4.28 -9.71
N TYR A 55 1.96 -4.31 -8.44
CA TYR A 55 2.66 -5.44 -7.84
C TYR A 55 1.80 -6.71 -7.83
N MET A 56 0.49 -6.57 -7.63
CA MET A 56 -0.47 -7.68 -7.66
C MET A 56 -0.88 -8.09 -9.08
N ARG A 57 -0.69 -7.21 -10.09
CA ARG A 57 -1.11 -7.44 -11.48
C ARG A 57 -0.61 -8.74 -12.12
N PRO A 58 0.64 -9.21 -11.88
CA PRO A 58 1.12 -10.49 -12.37
C PRO A 58 0.30 -11.69 -11.86
N LEU A 59 -0.38 -11.57 -10.72
CA LEU A 59 -1.26 -12.62 -10.18
C LEU A 59 -2.58 -12.75 -10.97
N PHE A 60 -2.93 -11.76 -11.79
CA PHE A 60 -4.17 -11.72 -12.56
C PHE A 60 -3.99 -11.87 -14.08
N HIS A 61 -2.75 -11.76 -14.60
CA HIS A 61 -2.44 -11.91 -16.03
C HIS A 61 -1.59 -13.15 -16.37
N GLY A 62 -1.37 -14.07 -15.42
CA GLY A 62 -0.63 -15.32 -15.64
C GLY A 62 -1.50 -16.52 -16.04
N ALA A 63 -2.62 -16.32 -16.73
CA ALA A 63 -3.52 -17.38 -17.20
C ALA A 63 -3.59 -17.47 -18.73
N GLU A 64 -2.58 -16.97 -19.44
CA GLU A 64 -2.40 -17.15 -20.88
C GLU A 64 -0.92 -17.45 -21.17
N ASP A 65 -0.53 -18.72 -21.01
CA ASP A 65 0.47 -19.42 -21.84
C ASP A 65 0.37 -20.94 -21.58
#